data_AF-A0A7S1DMW0-F1
#
_entry.id   AF-A0A7S1DMW0-F1
#
_cell.length_a   1.000
_cell.length_b   1.000
_cell.length_c   1.000
_cell.angle_alpha   90.00
_cell.angle_beta   90.00
_cell.angle_gamma   90.00
#
_symmetry.space_group_name_H-M   'P 1'
#
loop_
_entity.id
_entity.type
_entity.pdbx_description
1 polymer ?
#
loop_
_entity_poly.entity_id
_entity_poly.type
_entity_poly.pdbx_seq_one_letter_code
_entity_poly.pdbx_strand_id
1 'polypeptide(L)'
;DPGTATVTIPGGTTVVPVATTPLSKTLNLSSNVVSVNTSQSNNQVSINAFFRDANNAPVPNVRVLFGASGDNQTGKIGSGNTTVLSDASGAASGTYAPGAVSSPTNGVTILACWKVS
;
A
#
# COMPACT_ATOMS: atom_id res chain seq x y z
N ASP A 1 31.49 1.18 17.56
CA ASP A 1 31.16 1.94 16.34
C ASP A 1 29.69 1.86 16.00
N PRO A 2 28.99 2.99 15.83
CA PRO A 2 27.67 2.97 15.22
C PRO A 2 27.83 2.68 13.71
N GLY A 3 27.17 1.63 13.22
CA GLY A 3 27.13 1.32 11.80
C GLY A 3 26.33 2.39 11.05
N THR A 4 26.93 3.02 10.06
CA THR A 4 26.23 3.91 9.14
C THR A 4 25.79 3.12 7.90
N ALA A 5 24.57 3.36 7.45
CA ALA A 5 24.06 2.87 6.18
C ALA A 5 23.67 4.06 5.31
N THR A 6 24.12 4.07 4.06
CA THR A 6 23.78 5.09 3.08
C THR A 6 22.60 4.60 2.24
N VAL A 7 21.53 5.41 2.20
CA VAL A 7 20.40 5.20 1.27
C VAL A 7 20.63 6.09 0.06
N THR A 8 20.89 5.49 -1.09
CA THR A 8 20.96 6.22 -2.36
C THR A 8 19.55 6.54 -2.85
N ILE A 9 19.25 7.82 -3.08
CA ILE A 9 18.03 8.26 -3.76
C ILE A 9 18.40 8.54 -5.21
N PRO A 10 18.05 7.69 -6.19
CA PRO A 10 18.41 7.93 -7.58
C PRO A 10 17.62 9.12 -8.13
N GLY A 11 18.32 10.19 -8.51
CA GLY A 11 17.77 11.26 -9.34
C GLY A 11 17.74 10.81 -10.79
N GLY A 12 16.69 10.06 -11.18
CA GLY A 12 16.46 9.64 -12.56
C GLY A 12 15.31 10.41 -13.20
N THR A 13 15.42 10.71 -14.49
CA THR A 13 14.31 11.21 -15.31
C THR A 13 13.11 10.26 -15.22
N THR A 14 11.97 10.78 -14.78
CA THR A 14 10.83 10.01 -14.21
C THR A 14 9.81 9.51 -15.23
N VAL A 15 10.22 9.14 -16.44
CA VAL A 15 9.30 8.47 -17.38
C VAL A 15 9.18 7.02 -16.95
N VAL A 16 8.30 6.77 -15.98
CA VAL A 16 7.88 5.43 -15.58
C VAL A 16 7.17 4.80 -16.79
N PRO A 17 7.64 3.63 -17.29
CA PRO A 17 6.98 2.95 -18.40
C PRO A 17 5.52 2.65 -18.07
N VAL A 18 4.65 2.77 -19.07
CA VAL A 18 3.25 2.36 -18.95
C VAL A 18 3.21 0.86 -18.65
N ALA A 19 2.49 0.47 -17.60
CA ALA A 19 2.34 -0.93 -17.23
C ALA A 19 1.47 -1.66 -18.27
N THR A 20 1.70 -2.97 -18.44
CA THR A 20 0.72 -3.81 -19.14
C THR A 20 -0.57 -3.90 -18.32
N THR A 21 -1.71 -4.17 -18.96
CA THR A 21 -2.97 -4.30 -18.22
C THR A 21 -2.98 -5.60 -17.43
N PRO A 22 -3.05 -5.56 -16.09
CA PRO A 22 -3.08 -6.78 -15.29
C PRO A 22 -4.43 -7.48 -15.44
N LEU A 23 -4.39 -8.80 -15.56
CA LEU A 23 -5.58 -9.66 -15.61
C LEU A 23 -6.05 -9.99 -14.19
N SER A 24 -5.12 -10.34 -13.30
CA SER A 24 -5.40 -10.63 -11.90
C SER A 24 -4.90 -9.51 -10.99
N LYS A 25 -5.75 -9.11 -10.04
CA LYS A 25 -5.46 -8.10 -9.00
C LYS A 25 -5.85 -8.69 -7.67
N THR A 26 -4.91 -8.82 -6.76
CA THR A 26 -5.16 -9.33 -5.40
C THR A 26 -4.72 -8.32 -4.37
N LEU A 27 -5.47 -8.17 -3.28
CA LEU A 27 -5.14 -7.28 -2.17
C LEU A 27 -5.03 -8.12 -0.89
N ASN A 28 -3.86 -8.08 -0.26
CA ASN A 28 -3.57 -8.82 0.96
C ASN A 28 -3.20 -7.87 2.10
N LEU A 29 -3.61 -8.24 3.30
CA LEU A 29 -3.24 -7.57 4.54
C LEU A 29 -2.37 -8.50 5.38
N SER A 30 -1.40 -7.96 6.13
CA SER A 30 -0.60 -8.75 7.07
C SER A 30 -1.43 -9.26 8.26
N SER A 31 -2.55 -8.60 8.57
CA SER A 31 -3.52 -9.01 9.58
C SER A 31 -4.90 -8.45 9.23
N ASN A 32 -5.94 -9.20 9.58
CA ASN A 32 -7.33 -8.77 9.45
C ASN A 32 -7.86 -8.07 10.72
N VAL A 33 -7.05 -8.02 11.78
CA VAL A 33 -7.36 -7.34 13.05
C VAL A 33 -6.17 -6.49 13.46
N VAL A 34 -6.43 -5.24 13.82
CA VAL A 34 -5.43 -4.31 14.33
C VAL A 34 -6.04 -3.46 15.43
N SER A 35 -5.33 -3.36 16.55
CA SER A 35 -5.76 -2.51 17.67
C SER A 35 -5.62 -1.03 17.34
N VAL A 36 -6.54 -0.21 17.84
CA VAL A 36 -6.49 1.25 17.72
C VAL A 36 -5.19 1.82 18.27
N ASN A 37 -4.78 2.98 17.75
CA ASN A 37 -3.60 3.67 18.25
C ASN A 37 -3.93 4.72 19.33
N THR A 38 -3.13 4.72 20.39
CA THR A 38 -3.11 5.77 21.42
C THR A 38 -1.82 6.57 21.29
N SER A 39 -1.59 7.55 22.18
CA SER A 39 -0.34 8.31 22.21
C SER A 39 0.92 7.45 22.46
N GLN A 40 0.77 6.20 22.91
CA GLN A 40 1.88 5.31 23.25
C GLN A 40 2.00 4.09 22.34
N SER A 41 1.15 3.94 21.31
CA SER A 41 1.18 2.77 20.43
C SER A 41 1.40 3.14 18.97
N ASN A 42 2.01 2.21 18.23
CA ASN A 42 2.24 2.33 16.79
C ASN A 42 1.85 1.03 16.06
N ASN A 43 0.58 0.65 16.23
CA ASN A 43 -0.03 -0.48 15.54
C ASN A 43 -0.21 -0.12 14.07
N GLN A 44 0.17 -1.02 13.17
CA GLN A 44 -0.04 -0.88 11.74
C GLN A 44 -0.23 -2.25 11.08
N VAL A 45 -0.89 -2.26 9.94
CA VAL A 45 -0.94 -3.42 9.03
C VAL A 45 -0.27 -3.06 7.72
N SER A 46 0.42 -4.03 7.13
CA SER A 46 0.95 -3.91 5.78
C SER A 46 -0.13 -4.25 4.77
N ILE A 47 -0.25 -3.43 3.73
CA ILE A 47 -1.15 -3.62 2.60
C ILE A 47 -0.29 -3.98 1.39
N ASN A 48 -0.63 -5.06 0.69
CA ASN A 48 0.09 -5.48 -0.50
C ASN A 48 -0.90 -5.77 -1.63
N ALA A 49 -0.81 -4.98 -2.71
CA ALA A 49 -1.53 -5.22 -3.94
C ALA A 49 -0.62 -5.98 -4.93
N PHE A 50 -1.10 -7.09 -5.46
CA PHE A 50 -0.37 -7.92 -6.43
C PHE A 50 -1.05 -7.88 -7.79
N PHE A 51 -0.25 -7.69 -8.83
CA PHE A 51 -0.69 -7.60 -10.22
C PHE A 51 -0.04 -8.69 -11.07
N ARG A 52 -0.86 -9.48 -11.76
CA ARG A 52 -0.41 -10.56 -12.66
C ARG A 52 -1.07 -10.47 -14.03
N ASP A 53 -0.35 -10.90 -15.06
CA ASP A 53 -0.86 -11.02 -16.43
C ASP A 53 -1.58 -12.37 -16.67
N ALA A 54 -1.94 -12.65 -17.94
CA ALA A 54 -2.60 -13.89 -18.34
C ALA A 54 -1.75 -15.16 -18.15
N ASN A 55 -0.42 -15.02 -18.12
CA ASN A 55 0.53 -16.11 -17.89
C ASN A 55 0.94 -16.21 -16.42
N ASN A 56 0.26 -15.48 -15.53
CA ASN A 56 0.61 -15.34 -14.12
C ASN A 56 2.00 -14.70 -13.88
N ALA A 57 2.53 -13.95 -14.85
CA ALA A 57 3.77 -13.20 -14.69
C ALA A 57 3.52 -11.88 -13.92
N PRO A 58 4.49 -11.39 -13.12
CA PRO A 58 4.38 -10.13 -12.40
C PRO A 58 4.26 -8.91 -13.34
N VAL A 59 3.41 -7.95 -12.97
CA VAL A 59 3.27 -6.68 -13.72
C VAL A 59 3.84 -5.51 -12.92
N PRO A 60 5.05 -5.01 -13.26
CA PRO A 60 5.63 -3.84 -12.62
C PRO A 60 5.01 -2.52 -13.12
N ASN A 61 5.31 -1.43 -12.43
CA ASN A 61 4.95 -0.05 -12.77
C ASN A 61 3.43 0.28 -12.72
N VAL A 62 2.61 -0.60 -12.15
CA VAL A 62 1.19 -0.31 -11.92
C VAL A 62 1.09 0.76 -10.84
N ARG A 63 0.35 1.82 -11.14
CA ARG A 63 0.10 2.94 -10.23
C ARG A 63 -1.05 2.57 -9.31
N VAL A 64 -0.80 2.53 -8.00
CA VAL A 64 -1.81 2.19 -6.98
C VAL A 64 -1.97 3.31 -5.98
N LEU A 65 -3.21 3.74 -5.77
CA LEU A 65 -3.62 4.63 -4.69
C LEU A 65 -4.39 3.81 -3.65
N PHE A 66 -3.83 3.72 -2.44
CA PHE A 66 -4.50 3.06 -1.32
C PHE A 66 -5.43 4.02 -0.59
N GLY A 67 -6.52 3.48 -0.08
CA GLY A 67 -7.49 4.19 0.74
C GLY A 67 -8.04 3.33 1.86
N ALA A 68 -8.67 3.97 2.84
CA ALA A 68 -9.44 3.32 3.88
C ALA A 68 -10.82 3.97 3.97
N SER A 69 -11.83 3.18 4.32
CA SER A 69 -13.20 3.64 4.53
C SER A 69 -13.81 2.94 5.75
N GLY A 70 -14.65 3.64 6.50
CA GLY A 70 -15.25 3.11 7.73
C GLY A 70 -14.37 3.20 8.98
N ASP A 71 -13.27 3.95 8.93
CA ASP A 71 -12.33 4.17 10.05
C ASP A 71 -12.62 5.44 10.87
N ASN A 72 -13.84 5.98 10.74
CA ASN A 72 -14.26 7.26 11.32
C ASN A 72 -13.32 8.43 10.97
N GLN A 73 -12.61 8.35 9.83
CA GLN A 73 -11.65 9.35 9.36
C GLN A 73 -10.45 9.56 10.29
N THR A 74 -10.14 8.58 11.15
CA THR A 74 -9.05 8.68 12.13
C THR A 74 -7.81 7.89 11.74
N GLY A 75 -7.94 6.90 10.86
CA GLY A 75 -6.82 6.11 10.36
C GLY A 75 -6.02 6.85 9.29
N LYS A 76 -4.86 6.30 8.94
CA LYS A 76 -3.97 6.84 7.92
C LYS A 76 -3.35 5.75 7.07
N ILE A 77 -3.32 6.02 5.76
CA ILE A 77 -2.51 5.29 4.79
C ILE A 77 -1.10 5.87 4.81
N GLY A 78 -0.07 5.02 4.90
CA GLY A 78 1.33 5.44 4.99
C GLY A 78 1.81 6.25 3.77
N SER A 79 1.29 5.95 2.57
CA SER A 79 1.56 6.74 1.36
C SER A 79 0.72 8.03 1.26
N GLY A 80 -0.19 8.27 2.22
CA GLY A 80 -1.16 9.36 2.15
C GLY A 80 -1.95 9.33 0.84
N ASN A 81 -2.03 10.48 0.16
CA ASN A 81 -2.74 10.62 -1.12
C ASN A 81 -1.82 10.38 -2.33
N THR A 82 -0.62 9.85 -2.11
CA THR A 82 0.33 9.55 -3.18
C THR A 82 0.12 8.14 -3.73
N THR A 83 0.43 7.99 -5.00
CA THR A 83 0.40 6.70 -5.69
C THR A 83 1.72 5.98 -5.48
N VAL A 84 1.66 4.69 -5.14
CA VAL A 84 2.81 3.79 -5.13
C VAL A 84 2.87 3.00 -6.43
N LEU A 85 4.07 2.58 -6.83
CA LEU A 85 4.28 1.74 -8.01
C LEU A 85 4.43 0.28 -7.61
N SER A 86 3.89 -0.63 -8.41
CA SER A 86 4.27 -2.04 -8.30
C SER A 86 5.73 -2.23 -8.72
N ASP A 87 6.46 -3.01 -7.94
CA ASP A 87 7.85 -3.33 -8.19
C ASP A 87 8.02 -4.46 -9.23
N ALA A 88 9.26 -4.92 -9.43
CA ALA A 88 9.58 -6.01 -10.35
C ALA A 88 8.86 -7.35 -10.03
N SER A 89 8.40 -7.53 -8.80
CA SER A 89 7.59 -8.69 -8.39
C SER A 89 6.10 -8.51 -8.65
N GLY A 90 5.70 -7.36 -9.19
CA GLY A 90 4.32 -6.97 -9.42
C GLY A 90 3.59 -6.60 -8.13
N ALA A 91 4.32 -6.29 -7.06
CA ALA A 91 3.76 -5.93 -5.77
C ALA A 91 3.86 -4.43 -5.52
N ALA A 92 2.74 -3.81 -5.15
CA ALA A 92 2.69 -2.45 -4.62
C ALA A 92 2.37 -2.53 -3.13
N SER A 93 3.26 -1.99 -2.29
CA SER A 93 3.15 -2.09 -0.83
C SER A 93 2.83 -0.75 -0.20
N GLY A 94 2.03 -0.79 0.87
CA GLY A 94 1.69 0.35 1.70
C GLY A 94 1.42 -0.10 3.13
N THR A 95 0.99 0.84 3.96
CA THR A 95 0.58 0.56 5.34
C THR A 95 -0.72 1.26 5.66
N TYR A 96 -1.48 0.69 6.57
CA TYR A 96 -2.58 1.36 7.24
C TYR A 96 -2.34 1.35 8.75
N ALA A 97 -2.41 2.53 9.36
CA ALA A 97 -2.36 2.73 10.79
C ALA A 97 -3.76 3.20 11.26
N PRO A 98 -4.45 2.46 12.14
CA PRO A 98 -5.70 2.93 12.72
C PRO A 98 -5.47 4.16 13.61
N GLY A 99 -6.49 4.99 13.74
CA GLY A 99 -6.51 6.10 14.70
C GLY A 99 -6.89 5.64 16.11
N ALA A 100 -7.26 6.60 16.96
CA ALA A 100 -7.66 6.35 18.34
C ALA A 100 -9.10 5.87 18.53
N VAL A 101 -9.91 5.92 17.47
CA VAL A 101 -11.32 5.56 17.51
C VAL A 101 -11.50 4.20 16.86
N SER A 102 -12.20 3.30 17.54
CA SER A 102 -12.56 2.00 16.97
C SER A 102 -13.53 2.19 15.80
N SER A 103 -13.41 1.35 14.78
CA SER A 103 -14.37 1.35 13.68
C SER A 103 -15.76 0.91 14.15
N PRO A 104 -16.83 1.26 13.41
CA PRO A 104 -18.15 0.68 13.60
C PRO A 104 -18.13 -0.85 13.45
N THR A 105 -19.23 -1.52 13.79
CA THR A 105 -19.36 -3.00 13.80
C THR A 105 -18.88 -3.70 12.52
N ASN A 106 -18.90 -3.02 11.37
CA ASN A 106 -18.51 -3.57 10.08
C ASN A 106 -17.00 -3.43 9.76
N GLY A 107 -16.19 -2.93 10.70
CA GLY A 107 -14.75 -2.80 10.53
C GLY A 107 -14.33 -1.68 9.57
N VAL A 108 -13.07 -1.74 9.13
CA VAL A 108 -12.48 -0.82 8.15
C VAL A 108 -12.31 -1.55 6.82
N THR A 109 -12.73 -0.92 5.73
CA THR A 109 -12.49 -1.42 4.37
C THR A 109 -11.24 -0.77 3.79
N ILE A 110 -10.26 -1.58 3.40
CA ILE A 110 -9.09 -1.12 2.65
C ILE A 110 -9.38 -1.20 1.16
N LEU A 111 -9.09 -0.11 0.45
CA LEU A 111 -9.31 0.05 -0.99
C LEU A 111 -7.97 0.22 -1.70
N ALA A 112 -7.89 -0.31 -2.92
CA ALA A 112 -6.74 -0.12 -3.81
C ALA A 112 -7.24 0.27 -5.21
N CYS A 113 -7.20 1.55 -5.52
CA CYS A 113 -7.48 2.06 -6.86
C CYS A 113 -6.21 1.97 -7.69
N TRP A 114 -6.29 1.47 -8.92
CA TRP A 114 -5.10 1.29 -9.76
C TRP A 114 -5.32 1.77 -11.19
N LYS A 115 -4.23 2.12 -11.85
CA LYS A 115 -4.17 2.47 -13.27
C LYS A 115 -2.82 2.09 -13.87
N VAL A 116 -2.77 1.99 -15.20
CA VAL A 116 -1.54 1.62 -15.94
C VAL A 116 -0.77 2.83 -16.48
N SER A 117 -1.37 4.03 -16.48
CA SER A 117 -0.82 5.28 -17.00
C SER A 117 -0.86 6.41 -15.98
#